data_AF-A0A2X3K7L8-F1
#
_entry.id   AF-A0A2X3K7L8-F1
#
_cell.length_a   1.000
_cell.length_b   1.000
_cell.length_c   1.000
_cell.angle_alpha   90.00
_cell.angle_beta   90.00
_cell.angle_gamma   90.00
#
_symmetry.space_group_name_H-M   'P 1'
#
loop_
_entity.id
_entity.type
_entity.pdbx_description
1 polymer ?
#
loop_
_entity_poly.entity_id
_entity_poly.type
_entity_poly.pdbx_seq_one_letter_code
_entity_poly.pdbx_strand_id
1 'polypeptide(L)'
;MKHAWRYDHPGDAIYAPLLLKQLSDRKPADCVVTTDVGQHQMWAAQHIAHTRPENFITSSGLGTMGFGLPAAVGAQVARPNRYCRLYLR
;
A
#
# COMPACT_ATOMS: atom_id res chain seq x y z
N MET A 1 -21.89 -10.51 -3.70
CA MET A 1 -21.18 -11.00 -2.49
C MET A 1 -21.64 -10.19 -1.29
N LYS A 2 -22.23 -10.83 -0.27
CA LYS A 2 -22.97 -10.14 0.82
C LYS A 2 -22.09 -9.39 1.85
N HIS A 3 -20.75 -9.46 1.71
CA HIS A 3 -19.76 -8.92 2.66
C HIS A 3 -18.59 -8.18 1.97
N ALA A 4 -18.77 -7.72 0.73
CA ALA A 4 -17.71 -6.98 0.03
C ALA A 4 -17.59 -5.54 0.55
N TRP A 5 -16.37 -4.99 0.49
CA TRP A 5 -16.13 -3.58 0.78
C TRP A 5 -16.99 -2.69 -0.13
N ARG A 6 -17.71 -1.77 0.49
CA ARG A 6 -18.49 -0.73 -0.18
C ARG A 6 -17.64 0.52 -0.28
N TYR A 7 -17.33 0.93 -1.51
CA TYR A 7 -16.50 2.10 -1.79
C TYR A 7 -17.32 3.35 -2.18
N ASP A 8 -18.64 3.29 -1.98
CA ASP A 8 -19.60 4.37 -2.20
C ASP A 8 -19.73 5.22 -0.93
N HIS A 9 -18.83 6.19 -0.75
CA HIS A 9 -18.93 7.16 0.34
C HIS A 9 -19.75 8.39 -0.11
N PRO A 10 -20.80 8.79 0.62
CA PRO A 10 -21.53 10.03 0.35
C PRO A 10 -20.74 11.24 0.87
N GLY A 11 -20.38 12.19 0.00
CA GLY A 11 -19.71 13.46 0.35
C GLY A 11 -18.53 13.81 -0.56
N ASP A 12 -18.07 15.06 -0.50
CA ASP A 12 -16.96 15.59 -1.32
C ASP A 12 -15.55 15.32 -0.73
N ALA A 13 -15.50 14.75 0.49
CA ALA A 13 -14.24 14.44 1.15
C ALA A 13 -13.56 13.22 0.53
N ILE A 14 -12.23 13.19 0.55
CA ILE A 14 -11.44 12.06 0.05
C ILE A 14 -11.71 10.83 0.93
N TYR A 15 -12.40 9.84 0.37
CA TYR A 15 -12.60 8.56 1.03
C TYR A 15 -11.38 7.66 0.82
N ALA A 16 -10.57 7.50 1.86
CA ALA A 16 -9.27 6.85 1.76
C ALA A 16 -9.33 5.38 1.28
N PRO A 17 -10.27 4.52 1.70
CA PRO A 17 -10.44 3.18 1.12
C PRO A 17 -10.65 3.20 -0.40
N LEU A 18 -11.47 4.12 -0.92
CA LEU A 18 -11.69 4.25 -2.36
C LEU A 18 -10.41 4.73 -3.05
N LEU A 19 -9.72 5.71 -2.49
CA LEU A 19 -8.44 6.19 -3.04
C LEU A 19 -7.40 5.06 -3.10
N LEU A 20 -7.24 4.29 -2.04
CA LEU A 20 -6.32 3.16 -1.99
C LEU A 20 -6.70 2.06 -2.98
N LYS A 21 -7.99 1.77 -3.12
CA LYS A 21 -8.48 0.84 -4.13
C LYS A 21 -8.15 1.31 -5.55
N GLN A 22 -8.38 2.60 -5.84
CA GLN A 22 -8.05 3.19 -7.14
C GLN A 22 -6.54 3.18 -7.42
N LEU A 23 -5.70 3.45 -6.40
CA LEU A 23 -4.25 3.33 -6.50
C LEU A 23 -3.84 1.88 -6.77
N SER A 24 -4.47 0.93 -6.08
CA SER A 24 -4.23 -0.50 -6.28
C SER A 24 -4.61 -0.98 -7.69
N ASP A 25 -5.65 -0.40 -8.29
CA ASP A 25 -6.13 -0.78 -9.61
C ASP A 25 -5.28 -0.16 -10.74
N ARG A 26 -4.67 1.01 -10.48
CA ARG A 26 -3.83 1.73 -11.46
C ARG A 26 -2.36 1.36 -11.38
N LYS A 27 -1.89 0.82 -10.25
CA LYS A 27 -0.48 0.45 -10.11
C LYS A 27 -0.13 -0.77 -11.00
N PRO A 28 1.08 -0.83 -11.57
CA PRO A 28 1.63 -2.03 -12.17
C PRO A 28 1.57 -3.25 -11.24
N ALA A 29 1.41 -4.44 -11.82
CA ALA A 29 1.35 -5.71 -11.08
C ALA A 29 2.63 -5.98 -10.26
N ASP A 30 3.75 -5.39 -10.67
CA ASP A 30 5.07 -5.53 -10.08
C ASP A 30 5.49 -4.36 -9.18
N CYS A 31 4.57 -3.44 -8.91
CA CYS A 31 4.75 -2.33 -7.99
C CYS A 31 5.11 -2.84 -6.59
N VAL A 32 6.16 -2.26 -5.99
CA VAL A 32 6.51 -2.50 -4.60
C VAL A 32 5.81 -1.47 -3.73
N VAL A 33 5.08 -1.93 -2.73
CA VAL A 33 4.36 -1.09 -1.78
C VAL A 33 5.02 -1.21 -0.43
N THR A 34 5.37 -0.06 0.12
CA THR A 34 5.92 0.03 1.47
C THR A 34 4.97 0.80 2.35
N THR A 35 4.80 0.34 3.59
CA THR A 35 3.99 1.07 4.56
C THR A 35 4.80 1.32 5.80
N ASP A 36 4.47 2.41 6.45
CA ASP A 36 4.84 2.60 7.83
C ASP A 36 3.95 1.72 8.75
N VAL A 37 4.10 1.82 10.07
CA VAL A 37 3.27 1.07 11.05
C VAL A 37 2.12 1.92 11.59
N GLY A 38 0.89 1.38 11.58
CA GLY A 38 -0.31 2.09 12.05
C GLY A 38 -1.54 1.82 11.18
N GLN A 39 -2.47 2.78 11.09
CA GLN A 39 -3.72 2.64 10.32
C GLN A 39 -3.45 2.42 8.83
N HIS A 40 -2.43 3.07 8.27
CA HIS A 40 -1.96 2.89 6.90
C HIS A 40 -1.50 1.45 6.61
N GLN A 41 -0.92 0.73 7.58
CA GLN A 41 -0.59 -0.69 7.42
C GLN A 41 -1.87 -1.53 7.28
N MET A 42 -2.87 -1.29 8.12
CA MET A 42 -4.15 -1.99 8.06
C MET A 42 -4.89 -1.69 6.75
N TRP A 43 -4.94 -0.42 6.35
CA TRP A 43 -5.60 0.01 5.13
C TRP A 43 -4.91 -0.51 3.87
N ALA A 44 -3.58 -0.53 3.84
CA ALA A 44 -2.84 -1.12 2.73
C ALA A 44 -3.15 -2.62 2.61
N ALA A 45 -3.17 -3.35 3.73
CA ALA A 45 -3.50 -4.78 3.74
C ALA A 45 -4.94 -5.06 3.29
N GLN A 46 -5.88 -4.13 3.52
CA GLN A 46 -7.30 -4.30 3.17
C GLN A 46 -7.63 -3.86 1.74
N HIS A 47 -6.95 -2.84 1.21
CA HIS A 47 -7.36 -2.14 -0.01
C HIS A 47 -6.31 -2.16 -1.13
N ILE A 48 -5.08 -2.60 -0.85
CA ILE A 48 -4.03 -2.73 -1.86
C ILE A 48 -3.74 -4.20 -2.15
N ALA A 49 -3.94 -4.59 -3.40
CA ALA A 49 -3.65 -5.93 -3.87
C ALA A 49 -2.18 -6.03 -4.34
N HIS A 50 -1.50 -7.10 -3.98
CA HIS A 50 -0.13 -7.39 -4.46
C HIS A 50 -0.11 -8.74 -5.16
N THR A 51 0.55 -8.80 -6.32
CA THR A 51 0.63 -10.02 -7.12
C THR A 51 1.68 -11.00 -6.59
N ARG A 52 2.67 -10.48 -5.85
CA ARG A 52 3.82 -11.23 -5.34
C ARG A 52 4.06 -10.87 -3.88
N PRO A 53 4.29 -11.84 -2.99
CA PRO A 53 4.44 -11.60 -1.55
C PRO A 53 5.61 -10.65 -1.24
N GLU A 54 6.70 -10.70 -2.01
CA GLU A 54 7.87 -9.83 -1.82
C GLU A 54 7.65 -8.36 -2.25
N ASN A 55 6.50 -8.03 -2.83
CA ASN A 55 6.17 -6.67 -3.25
C ASN A 55 5.42 -5.87 -2.17
N PHE A 56 5.15 -6.47 -1.00
CA PHE A 56 4.56 -5.77 0.14
C PHE A 56 5.54 -5.78 1.31
N ILE A 57 6.04 -4.60 1.69
CA ILE A 57 7.10 -4.45 2.70
C ILE A 57 6.60 -3.54 3.81
N THR A 58 6.52 -4.06 5.03
CA THR A 58 6.06 -3.31 6.21
C THR A 58 6.73 -3.83 7.48
N SER A 59 6.74 -3.05 8.55
CA SER A 59 7.35 -3.45 9.83
C SER A 59 6.34 -4.18 10.71
N SER A 60 5.99 -5.41 10.31
CA SER A 60 4.99 -6.25 11.00
C SER A 60 5.44 -6.77 12.37
N GLY A 61 6.75 -6.95 12.60
CA GLY A 61 7.27 -7.59 13.81
C GLY A 61 7.66 -6.62 14.93
N LEU A 62 8.44 -5.58 14.59
CA LEU A 62 8.96 -4.61 15.58
C LEU A 62 8.07 -3.38 15.74
N GLY A 63 7.10 -3.17 14.83
CA GLY A 63 6.14 -2.07 14.93
C GLY A 63 6.76 -0.68 14.81
N THR A 64 7.94 -0.57 14.19
CA THR A 64 8.71 0.68 14.16
C THR A 64 8.14 1.69 13.16
N MET A 65 7.69 2.83 13.67
CA MET A 65 7.33 3.98 12.85
C MET A 65 8.56 4.57 12.14
N GLY A 66 8.40 5.03 10.91
CA GLY A 66 9.47 5.52 10.04
C GLY A 66 10.10 4.44 9.16
N PHE A 67 9.61 3.19 9.18
CA PHE A 67 10.21 2.10 8.41
C PHE A 67 9.93 2.19 6.90
N GLY A 68 8.74 2.68 6.50
CA GLY A 68 8.30 2.53 5.12
C GLY A 68 9.11 3.35 4.09
N LEU A 69 9.66 4.51 4.48
CA LEU A 69 10.48 5.35 3.61
C LEU A 69 11.86 4.73 3.32
N PRO A 70 12.69 4.35 4.32
CA PRO A 70 13.95 3.66 4.05
C PRO A 70 13.74 2.31 3.36
N ALA A 71 12.64 1.61 3.65
CA ALA A 71 12.27 0.39 2.92
C ALA A 71 11.99 0.67 1.42
N ALA A 72 11.31 1.78 1.10
CA ALA A 72 11.05 2.17 -0.29
C ALA A 72 12.36 2.44 -1.04
N VAL A 73 13.28 3.18 -0.41
CA VAL A 73 14.61 3.49 -0.96
C VAL A 73 15.42 2.20 -1.17
N GLY A 74 15.48 1.33 -0.16
CA GLY A 74 16.19 0.04 -0.28
C GLY A 74 15.63 -0.84 -1.40
N ALA A 75 14.31 -0.89 -1.54
CA ALA A 75 13.67 -1.60 -2.64
C ALA A 75 13.97 -0.98 -4.03
N GLN A 76 14.33 0.30 -4.11
CA GLN A 76 14.68 0.97 -5.38
C GLN A 76 16.10 0.61 -5.79
N VAL A 77 17.00 0.62 -4.81
CA VAL A 77 18.38 0.18 -5.00
C VAL A 77 18.42 -1.29 -5.40
N ALA A 78 17.63 -2.15 -4.76
CA ALA A 78 17.58 -3.58 -5.07
C ALA A 78 16.89 -3.91 -6.41
N ARG A 79 15.95 -3.08 -6.88
CA ARG A 79 15.18 -3.30 -8.11
C ARG A 79 15.04 -2.01 -8.93
N PRO A 80 16.13 -1.55 -9.58
CA PRO A 80 16.15 -0.23 -10.25
C PRO A 80 15.16 -0.11 -11.41
N ASN A 81 14.91 -1.20 -12.14
CA ASN A 81 14.00 -1.22 -13.30
C ASN A 81 12.51 -1.40 -12.94
N ARG A 82 12.14 -1.48 -11.66
CA ARG A 82 10.73 -1.52 -11.25
C ARG A 82 10.32 -0.15 -10.73
N TYR A 83 9.55 0.57 -11.56
CA TYR A 83 9.27 2.00 -11.41
C TYR A 83 8.11 2.34 -10.49
N CYS A 84 7.25 1.38 -10.11
CA CYS A 84 6.13 1.69 -9.23
C CYS A 84 6.47 1.44 -7.76
N ARG A 85 6.34 2.51 -6.97
CA ARG A 85 6.68 2.58 -5.56
C ARG A 85 5.63 3.40 -4.83
N LEU A 86 4.89 2.77 -3.91
CA LEU A 86 3.85 3.44 -3.14
C LEU A 86 4.23 3.41 -1.67
N TYR A 87 4.46 4.59 -1.09
CA TYR A 87 4.71 4.77 0.34
C TYR A 87 3.45 5.33 1.01
N LEU A 88 3.00 4.66 2.08
CA LEU A 88 1.83 5.07 2.86
C LEU A 88 2.25 5.44 4.30
N ARG A 89 1.87 6.65 4.71
CA ARG A 89 2.03 7.25 6.05
C ARG A 89 0.72 7.88 6.47
#